data_AF-A0A4Q2EMH4-F1
#
_entry.id   AF-A0A4Q2EMH4-F1
#
_cell.length_a   1.000
_cell.length_b   1.000
_cell.length_c   1.000
_cell.angle_alpha   90.00
_cell.angle_beta   90.00
_cell.angle_gamma   90.00
#
_symmetry.space_group_name_H-M   'P 1'
#
loop_
_entity.id
_entity.type
_entity.pdbx_description
1 polymer ?
#
loop_
_entity_poly.entity_id
_entity_poly.type
_entity_poly.pdbx_seq_one_letter_code
_entity_poly.pdbx_strand_id
1 'polypeptide(L)'
;MSGSGTVGWVISRRTGWRAVWGALGILVFGAAFVAALVAFIAAPHVDSGMLVIITLPFFAAALVMAAEALMQGMVHVDQQGYTMPLRPRHAWKDVLGVGFGEVDGRRLPVVALATPGDFPVAQDTFPGFADDDGDALVEAMVRWTGDSQGFAGLRPSEGWWAAAEAEADRVTGVVEAASGRTPVSRERVAYGYPGMVSAIRLDYGTNAAGDLVEVLCRRTSDLAVTREGRRWLRQNRKRSADPAGQVAWLLGDYEVAHVPNTGAGFDRLTLQVPGQRPLRFNAEEPDRFAVAA
;
A
#
# COMPACT_ATOMS: atom_id res chain seq x y z
N MET A 1 8.70 36.79 13.72
CA MET A 1 7.83 37.12 12.57
C MET A 1 8.64 37.04 11.29
N SER A 2 8.44 35.97 10.52
CA SER A 2 8.53 35.83 9.04
C SER A 2 8.81 34.36 8.73
N GLY A 3 7.73 33.61 8.46
CA GLY A 3 7.80 32.21 8.12
C GLY A 3 8.34 32.02 6.71
N SER A 4 9.37 31.19 6.56
CA SER A 4 9.63 30.50 5.30
C SER A 4 8.75 29.25 5.27
N GLY A 5 7.44 29.46 5.06
CA GLY A 5 6.57 28.37 4.65
C GLY A 5 7.12 27.85 3.33
N THR A 6 7.71 26.66 3.33
CA THR A 6 8.32 26.05 2.15
C THR A 6 7.22 25.71 1.13
N VAL A 7 6.84 26.73 0.37
CA VAL A 7 6.17 26.60 -0.93
C VAL A 7 7.26 26.25 -1.91
N GLY A 8 7.23 25.05 -2.47
CA GLY A 8 8.33 24.60 -3.32
C GLY A 8 8.34 23.13 -3.64
N TRP A 9 9.36 22.73 -4.38
CA TRP A 9 9.60 21.33 -4.72
C TRP A 9 10.37 20.64 -3.58
N VAL A 10 9.77 19.57 -3.06
CA VAL A 10 10.47 18.59 -2.24
C VAL A 10 11.02 17.53 -3.20
N ILE A 11 12.34 17.35 -3.18
CA ILE A 11 13.04 16.44 -4.08
C ILE A 11 13.84 15.44 -3.25
N SER A 12 13.59 14.14 -3.46
CA SER A 12 14.34 13.07 -2.80
C SER A 12 15.81 13.08 -3.25
N ARG A 13 16.74 12.95 -2.29
CA ARG A 13 18.18 12.94 -2.58
C ARG A 13 18.60 11.67 -3.30
N ARG A 14 17.90 10.55 -3.06
CA ARG A 14 18.18 9.25 -3.69
C ARG A 14 17.66 9.12 -5.12
N THR A 15 16.76 9.99 -5.55
CA THR A 15 16.36 10.10 -6.98
C THR A 15 17.58 10.25 -7.89
N GLY A 16 18.66 10.84 -7.38
CA GLY A 16 19.95 10.95 -8.07
C GLY A 16 20.52 9.61 -8.54
N TRP A 17 20.42 8.51 -7.78
CA TRP A 17 21.02 7.23 -8.18
C TRP A 17 20.26 6.57 -9.34
N ARG A 18 18.92 6.64 -9.34
CA ARG A 18 18.11 6.15 -10.47
C ARG A 18 18.27 7.06 -11.70
N ALA A 19 18.36 8.37 -11.47
CA ALA A 19 18.68 9.33 -12.52
C ALA A 19 20.09 9.09 -13.12
N VAL A 20 21.06 8.62 -12.34
CA VAL A 20 22.40 8.23 -12.84
C VAL A 20 22.30 7.04 -13.80
N TRP A 21 21.53 6.01 -13.49
CA TRP A 21 21.30 4.89 -14.43
C TRP A 21 20.53 5.33 -15.67
N GLY A 22 19.54 6.23 -15.51
CA GLY A 22 18.85 6.85 -16.63
C GLY A 22 19.80 7.66 -17.53
N ALA A 23 20.68 8.48 -16.94
CA ALA A 23 21.68 9.26 -17.64
C ALA A 23 22.72 8.37 -18.34
N LEU A 24 23.15 7.28 -17.70
CA LEU A 24 24.04 6.29 -18.31
C LEU A 24 23.36 5.59 -19.50
N GLY A 25 22.09 5.22 -19.37
CA GLY A 25 21.30 4.68 -20.48
C GLY A 25 21.17 5.66 -21.64
N ILE A 26 20.87 6.94 -21.35
CA ILE A 26 20.82 8.01 -22.34
C ILE A 26 22.18 8.18 -23.03
N LEU A 27 23.29 8.13 -22.29
CA LEU A 27 24.63 8.24 -22.87
C LEU A 27 24.95 7.07 -23.80
N VAL A 28 24.72 5.83 -23.36
CA VAL A 28 25.04 4.63 -24.13
C VAL A 28 24.14 4.51 -25.37
N PHE A 29 22.82 4.56 -25.19
CA PHE A 29 21.88 4.43 -26.30
C PHE A 29 21.84 5.68 -27.18
N GLY A 30 22.06 6.86 -26.61
CA GLY A 30 22.19 8.10 -27.37
C GLY A 30 23.43 8.12 -28.23
N ALA A 31 24.59 7.68 -27.71
CA ALA A 31 25.80 7.54 -28.51
C ALA A 31 25.61 6.51 -29.64
N ALA A 32 24.98 5.37 -29.36
CA ALA A 32 24.66 4.36 -30.38
C ALA A 32 23.70 4.90 -31.46
N PHE A 33 22.66 5.64 -31.05
CA PHE A 33 21.72 6.27 -31.96
C PHE A 33 22.38 7.34 -32.83
N VAL A 34 23.19 8.22 -32.22
CA VAL A 34 23.94 9.26 -32.97
C VAL A 34 24.93 8.61 -33.95
N ALA A 35 25.65 7.57 -33.53
CA ALA A 35 26.56 6.84 -34.42
C ALA A 35 25.81 6.20 -35.61
N ALA A 36 24.66 5.57 -35.35
CA ALA A 36 23.79 5.02 -36.40
C ALA A 36 23.27 6.09 -37.36
N LEU A 37 22.87 7.25 -36.82
CA LEU A 37 22.37 8.38 -37.60
C LEU A 37 23.47 9.00 -38.47
N VAL A 38 24.68 9.19 -37.91
CA VAL A 38 25.84 9.69 -38.67
C VAL A 38 26.22 8.73 -39.78
N ALA A 39 26.24 7.41 -39.51
CA ALA A 39 26.51 6.40 -40.52
C ALA A 39 25.47 6.43 -41.66
N PHE A 40 24.18 6.57 -41.32
CA PHE A 40 23.11 6.70 -42.30
C PHE A 40 23.20 7.97 -43.15
N ILE A 41 23.53 9.12 -42.54
CA ILE A 41 23.70 10.40 -43.25
C ILE A 41 24.92 10.35 -44.18
N ALA A 42 26.04 9.80 -43.70
CA ALA A 42 27.28 9.72 -44.46
C ALA A 42 27.23 8.72 -45.62
N ALA A 43 26.48 7.62 -45.44
CA ALA A 43 26.32 6.57 -46.45
C ALA A 43 24.92 5.93 -46.34
N PRO A 44 23.90 6.48 -47.01
CA PRO A 44 22.53 5.99 -46.89
C PRO A 44 22.36 4.64 -47.58
N HIS A 45 22.49 3.58 -46.78
CA HIS A 45 22.27 2.19 -47.17
C HIS A 45 21.18 1.56 -46.30
N VAL A 46 20.51 0.53 -46.82
CA VAL A 46 19.41 -0.17 -46.12
C VAL A 46 19.83 -0.64 -44.72
N ASP A 47 21.06 -1.12 -44.57
CA ASP A 47 21.59 -1.59 -43.29
C ASP A 47 21.78 -0.47 -42.25
N SER A 48 22.23 0.71 -42.69
CA SER A 48 22.38 1.88 -41.82
C SER A 48 21.03 2.47 -41.38
N GLY A 49 20.02 2.44 -42.24
CA GLY A 49 18.65 2.83 -41.89
C GLY A 49 18.02 1.86 -40.88
N MET A 50 18.29 0.56 -41.03
CA MET A 50 17.84 -0.47 -40.10
C MET A 50 18.45 -0.30 -38.69
N LEU A 51 19.73 0.08 -38.60
CA LEU A 51 20.40 0.41 -37.34
C LEU A 51 19.75 1.59 -36.61
N VAL A 52 19.32 2.64 -37.33
CA VAL A 52 18.57 3.77 -36.74
C VAL A 52 17.22 3.30 -36.21
N ILE A 53 16.48 2.49 -36.98
CA ILE A 53 15.18 1.95 -36.57
C ILE A 53 15.31 1.06 -35.32
N ILE A 54 16.38 0.28 -35.22
CA ILE A 54 16.63 -0.60 -34.07
C ILE A 54 17.03 0.22 -32.83
N THR A 55 17.90 1.22 -32.96
CA THR A 55 18.45 1.96 -31.81
C THR A 55 17.50 3.01 -31.23
N LEU A 56 16.65 3.62 -32.06
CA LEU A 56 15.68 4.63 -31.66
C LEU A 56 14.76 4.21 -30.48
N PRO A 57 14.09 3.05 -30.50
CA PRO A 57 13.21 2.66 -29.39
C PRO A 57 13.95 2.45 -28.07
N PHE A 58 15.21 1.99 -28.08
CA PHE A 58 16.01 1.87 -26.85
C PHE A 58 16.41 3.24 -26.30
N PHE A 59 16.78 4.17 -27.18
CA PHE A 59 17.08 5.54 -26.78
C PHE A 59 15.84 6.24 -26.21
N ALA A 60 14.69 6.10 -26.87
CA ALA A 60 13.41 6.60 -26.37
C ALA A 60 13.05 5.99 -25.01
N ALA A 61 13.20 4.67 -24.85
CA ALA A 61 12.96 4.00 -23.57
C ALA A 61 13.90 4.51 -22.46
N ALA A 62 15.17 4.74 -22.76
CA ALA A 62 16.13 5.30 -21.80
C ALA A 62 15.73 6.72 -21.35
N LEU A 63 15.27 7.57 -22.27
CA LEU A 63 14.75 8.90 -21.95
C LEU A 63 13.51 8.83 -21.05
N VAL A 64 12.55 7.96 -21.38
CA VAL A 64 11.33 7.77 -20.57
C VAL A 64 11.67 7.28 -19.17
N MET A 65 12.51 6.25 -19.03
CA MET A 65 12.91 5.73 -17.72
C MET A 65 13.65 6.78 -16.88
N ALA A 66 14.51 7.60 -17.49
CA ALA A 66 15.20 8.67 -16.80
C ALA A 66 14.24 9.76 -16.31
N ALA A 67 13.28 10.15 -17.16
CA ALA A 67 12.25 11.12 -16.81
C ALA A 67 11.34 10.60 -15.70
N GLU A 68 10.87 9.36 -15.79
CA GLU A 68 10.05 8.72 -14.74
C GLU A 68 10.80 8.63 -13.41
N ALA A 69 12.08 8.24 -13.45
CA ALA A 69 12.90 8.15 -12.24
C ALA A 69 13.02 9.51 -11.54
N LEU A 70 13.26 10.58 -12.28
CA LEU A 70 13.30 11.95 -11.75
C LEU A 70 11.94 12.36 -11.18
N MET A 71 10.86 12.10 -11.93
CA MET A 71 9.50 12.52 -11.55
C MET A 71 8.96 11.81 -10.30
N GLN A 72 9.32 10.54 -10.06
CA GLN A 72 8.86 9.77 -8.89
C GLN A 72 9.37 10.32 -7.55
N GLY A 73 10.49 11.06 -7.55
CA GLY A 73 11.10 11.65 -6.36
C GLY A 73 10.79 13.13 -6.17
N MET A 74 9.80 13.67 -6.88
CA MET A 74 9.44 15.08 -6.87
C MET A 74 8.00 15.28 -6.41
N VAL A 75 7.82 16.12 -5.39
CA VAL A 75 6.50 16.56 -4.94
C VAL A 75 6.52 18.07 -4.82
N HIS A 76 5.59 18.75 -5.45
CA HIS A 76 5.39 20.17 -5.23
C HIS A 76 4.35 20.36 -4.13
N VAL A 77 4.71 21.14 -3.12
CA VAL A 77 3.89 21.43 -1.95
C VAL A 77 3.70 22.94 -1.87
N ASP A 78 2.46 23.40 -1.75
CA ASP A 78 2.10 24.80 -1.63
C ASP A 78 0.88 25.01 -0.71
N GLN A 79 0.38 26.25 -0.64
CA GLN A 79 -0.74 26.63 0.22
C GLN A 79 -2.08 25.94 -0.13
N GLN A 80 -2.27 25.56 -1.39
CA GLN A 80 -3.53 25.00 -1.87
C GLN A 80 -3.53 23.47 -1.81
N GLY A 81 -2.38 22.82 -1.69
CA GLY A 81 -2.29 21.36 -1.79
C GLY A 81 -0.90 20.84 -2.17
N TYR A 82 -0.88 19.61 -2.69
CA TYR A 82 0.31 19.02 -3.28
C TYR A 82 0.03 18.48 -4.69
N THR A 83 1.11 18.33 -5.48
CA THR A 83 1.06 17.68 -6.78
C THR A 83 2.34 16.89 -7.04
N MET A 84 2.19 15.76 -7.72
CA MET A 84 3.29 14.97 -8.26
C MET A 84 3.33 15.15 -9.78
N PRO A 85 4.51 15.12 -10.42
CA PRO A 85 4.57 15.10 -11.87
C PRO A 85 3.75 13.93 -12.43
N LEU A 86 2.96 14.19 -13.47
CA LEU A 86 2.07 13.23 -14.14
C LEU A 86 0.86 12.73 -13.32
N ARG A 87 0.61 13.26 -12.11
CA ARG A 87 -0.60 12.95 -11.34
C ARG A 87 -1.48 14.18 -11.14
N PRO A 88 -2.77 13.98 -10.84
CA PRO A 88 -3.65 15.07 -10.45
C PRO A 88 -3.13 15.79 -9.21
N ARG A 89 -3.50 17.07 -9.11
CA ARG A 89 -3.28 17.87 -7.91
C ARG A 89 -4.33 17.50 -6.86
N HIS A 90 -3.90 17.46 -5.59
CA HIS A 90 -4.78 17.22 -4.45
C HIS A 90 -4.78 18.42 -3.52
N ALA A 91 -5.98 18.86 -3.11
CA ALA A 91 -6.12 19.98 -2.19
C ALA A 91 -6.02 19.50 -0.74
N TRP A 92 -5.49 20.34 0.15
CA TRP A 92 -5.33 19.98 1.57
C TRP A 92 -6.66 19.62 2.25
N LYS A 93 -7.78 20.22 1.82
CA LYS A 93 -9.12 19.92 2.33
C LYS A 93 -9.57 18.47 2.08
N ASP A 94 -8.96 17.80 1.09
CA ASP A 94 -9.30 16.43 0.71
C ASP A 94 -8.37 15.42 1.42
N VAL A 95 -7.37 15.88 2.17
CA VAL A 95 -6.42 15.02 2.89
C VAL A 95 -7.01 14.59 4.23
N LEU A 96 -7.16 13.27 4.39
CA LEU A 96 -7.72 12.63 5.58
C LEU A 96 -6.66 12.24 6.60
N GLY A 97 -5.43 12.02 6.14
CA GLY A 97 -4.29 11.64 6.97
C GLY A 97 -3.00 11.54 6.17
N VAL A 98 -1.87 11.76 6.85
CA VAL A 98 -0.51 11.67 6.31
C VAL A 98 0.30 10.78 7.25
N GLY A 99 1.11 9.87 6.71
CA GLY A 99 1.92 8.99 7.55
C GLY A 99 2.86 8.10 6.75
N PHE A 100 3.18 6.95 7.32
CA PHE A 100 4.00 5.91 6.69
C PHE A 100 3.21 4.61 6.59
N GLY A 101 3.39 3.89 5.48
CA GLY A 101 2.87 2.54 5.30
C GLY A 101 3.93 1.60 4.75
N GLU A 102 3.75 0.30 4.96
CA GLU A 102 4.56 -0.73 4.29
C GLU A 102 3.89 -1.12 2.95
N VAL A 103 4.56 -0.84 1.85
CA VAL A 103 4.13 -1.19 0.48
C VAL A 103 5.23 -2.04 -0.15
N ASP A 104 4.90 -3.26 -0.57
CA ASP A 104 5.85 -4.23 -1.15
C ASP A 104 7.11 -4.48 -0.30
N GLY A 105 6.96 -4.49 1.04
CA GLY A 105 8.06 -4.71 1.97
C GLY A 105 8.94 -3.49 2.21
N ARG A 106 8.50 -2.30 1.78
CA ARG A 106 9.21 -1.03 1.96
C ARG A 106 8.35 -0.05 2.74
N ARG A 107 8.93 0.60 3.75
CA ARG A 107 8.33 1.75 4.41
C ARG A 107 8.36 2.92 3.44
N LEU A 108 7.19 3.49 3.16
CA LEU A 108 7.03 4.63 2.25
C LEU A 108 6.09 5.65 2.87
N PRO A 109 6.29 6.95 2.62
CA PRO A 109 5.31 7.95 2.97
C PRO A 109 4.02 7.73 2.16
N VAL A 110 2.89 7.97 2.82
CA VAL A 110 1.55 7.76 2.26
C VAL A 110 0.61 8.88 2.68
N VAL A 111 -0.34 9.19 1.79
CA VAL A 111 -1.40 10.16 2.05
C VAL A 111 -2.74 9.50 1.77
N ALA A 112 -3.67 9.61 2.72
CA ALA A 112 -5.05 9.20 2.53
C ALA A 112 -5.89 10.39 2.06
N LEU A 113 -6.70 10.16 1.04
CA LEU A 113 -7.49 11.19 0.36
C LEU A 113 -8.97 10.81 0.37
N ALA A 114 -9.84 11.80 0.60
CA ALA A 114 -11.26 11.68 0.35
C ALA A 114 -11.47 11.54 -1.17
N THR A 115 -12.14 10.47 -1.60
CA THR A 115 -12.45 10.23 -3.00
C THR A 115 -13.91 9.85 -3.18
N PRO A 116 -14.56 10.24 -4.28
CA PRO A 116 -15.80 9.61 -4.68
C PRO A 116 -15.56 8.13 -5.04
N GLY A 117 -16.57 7.29 -4.83
CA GLY A 117 -16.54 5.89 -5.21
C GLY A 117 -17.15 4.98 -4.14
N ASP A 118 -17.06 3.67 -4.40
CA ASP A 118 -17.61 2.67 -3.48
C ASP A 118 -16.91 2.66 -2.12
N PHE A 119 -15.59 2.86 -2.13
CA PHE A 119 -14.79 3.04 -0.93
C PHE A 119 -14.28 4.50 -0.91
N PRO A 120 -14.68 5.31 0.09
CA PRO A 120 -14.50 6.76 0.07
C PRO A 120 -13.08 7.24 0.40
N VAL A 121 -12.09 6.36 0.35
CA VAL A 121 -10.68 6.66 0.64
C VAL A 121 -9.79 6.14 -0.48
N ALA A 122 -8.99 7.04 -1.06
CA ALA A 122 -7.87 6.69 -1.93
C ALA A 122 -6.55 6.89 -1.18
N GLN A 123 -5.50 6.20 -1.63
CA GLN A 123 -4.16 6.36 -1.05
C GLN A 123 -3.16 6.72 -2.14
N ASP A 124 -2.41 7.80 -1.91
CA ASP A 124 -1.20 8.11 -2.64
C ASP A 124 0.02 7.53 -1.92
N THR A 125 0.99 7.08 -2.71
CA THR A 125 2.28 6.56 -2.25
C THR A 125 3.39 7.32 -2.96
N PHE A 126 4.52 7.54 -2.28
CA PHE A 126 5.67 8.25 -2.88
C PHE A 126 6.90 7.33 -2.92
N PRO A 127 6.95 6.37 -3.87
CA PRO A 127 8.02 5.37 -3.94
C PRO A 127 9.42 5.93 -4.24
N GLY A 128 9.52 7.20 -4.66
CA GLY A 128 10.79 7.89 -4.86
C GLY A 128 11.45 8.39 -3.57
N PHE A 129 10.75 8.34 -2.43
CA PHE A 129 11.25 8.80 -1.13
C PHE A 129 11.67 7.59 -0.29
N ALA A 130 12.94 7.57 0.14
CA ALA A 130 13.44 6.61 1.13
C ALA A 130 13.21 7.14 2.55
N ASP A 131 13.39 6.31 3.58
CA ASP A 131 13.08 6.64 4.98
C ASP A 131 13.46 8.08 5.40
N ASP A 132 14.74 8.46 5.30
CA ASP A 132 15.20 9.81 5.72
C ASP A 132 14.58 10.96 4.89
N ASP A 133 14.37 10.76 3.59
CA ASP A 133 13.75 11.77 2.70
C ASP A 133 12.22 11.79 2.87
N GLY A 134 11.63 10.65 3.25
CA GLY A 134 10.21 10.47 3.51
C GLY A 134 9.78 11.20 4.78
N ASP A 135 10.61 11.19 5.81
CA ASP A 135 10.36 11.95 7.05
C ASP A 135 10.22 13.45 6.76
N ALA A 136 11.11 14.01 5.93
CA ALA A 136 11.04 15.41 5.51
C ALA A 136 9.78 15.74 4.69
N LEU A 137 9.35 14.82 3.80
CA LEU A 137 8.11 14.98 3.04
C LEU A 137 6.88 14.95 3.95
N VAL A 138 6.81 13.97 4.85
CA VAL A 138 5.70 13.84 5.81
C VAL A 138 5.63 15.07 6.71
N GLU A 139 6.76 15.53 7.24
CA GLU A 139 6.82 16.75 8.06
C GLU A 139 6.32 17.98 7.28
N ALA A 140 6.74 18.14 6.02
CA ALA A 140 6.29 19.24 5.17
C ALA A 140 4.77 19.20 4.93
N MET A 141 4.20 18.01 4.74
CA MET A 141 2.76 17.81 4.53
C MET A 141 1.95 18.02 5.81
N VAL A 142 2.41 17.48 6.95
CA VAL A 142 1.75 17.60 8.27
C VAL A 142 1.57 19.07 8.66
N ARG A 143 2.53 19.94 8.34
CA ARG A 143 2.43 21.40 8.57
C ARG A 143 1.22 22.04 7.87
N TRP A 144 0.78 21.49 6.74
CA TRP A 144 -0.38 22.01 5.99
C TRP A 144 -1.68 21.34 6.40
N THR A 145 -1.65 20.06 6.72
CA THR A 145 -2.85 19.32 7.11
C THR A 145 -3.26 19.60 8.55
N GLY A 146 -2.33 20.03 9.41
CA GLY A 146 -2.58 20.20 10.84
C GLY A 146 -3.19 18.93 11.44
N ASP A 147 -4.29 19.10 12.19
CA ASP A 147 -5.18 18.01 12.59
C ASP A 147 -5.95 17.53 11.36
N SER A 148 -5.41 16.53 10.68
CA SER A 148 -6.07 15.88 9.54
C SER A 148 -7.52 15.54 9.88
N GLN A 149 -8.44 15.65 8.91
CA GLN A 149 -9.89 15.55 9.17
C GLN A 149 -10.33 14.20 9.78
N GLY A 150 -9.49 13.18 9.66
CA GLY A 150 -9.78 11.84 10.12
C GLY A 150 -10.79 11.13 9.24
N PHE A 151 -11.04 9.85 9.52
CA PHE A 151 -11.90 9.00 8.71
C PHE A 151 -13.31 8.87 9.30
N ALA A 152 -13.53 9.49 10.46
CA ALA A 152 -14.81 9.50 11.15
C ALA A 152 -15.85 10.27 10.30
N GLY A 153 -16.93 9.57 9.94
CA GLY A 153 -18.01 10.14 9.12
C GLY A 153 -17.96 9.73 7.65
N LEU A 154 -16.85 9.17 7.17
CA LEU A 154 -16.81 8.53 5.86
C LEU A 154 -17.66 7.25 5.87
N ARG A 155 -18.41 7.04 4.79
CA ARG A 155 -19.32 5.91 4.64
C ARG A 155 -19.09 5.26 3.27
N PRO A 156 -18.77 3.95 3.23
CA PRO A 156 -18.79 3.20 1.98
C PRO A 156 -20.17 3.22 1.31
N SER A 157 -20.18 3.07 -0.01
CA SER A 157 -21.43 3.01 -0.78
C SER A 157 -22.24 1.76 -0.45
N GLU A 158 -23.52 1.75 -0.86
CA GLU A 158 -24.33 0.54 -0.80
C GLU A 158 -23.73 -0.62 -1.60
N GLY A 159 -23.09 -0.34 -2.75
CA GLY A 159 -22.40 -1.34 -3.56
C GLY A 159 -21.21 -1.98 -2.84
N TRP A 160 -20.47 -1.21 -2.04
CA TRP A 160 -19.43 -1.76 -1.16
C TRP A 160 -20.01 -2.71 -0.13
N TRP A 161 -21.10 -2.30 0.55
CA TRP A 161 -21.74 -3.14 1.56
C TRP A 161 -22.33 -4.41 0.96
N ALA A 162 -22.99 -4.33 -0.20
CA ALA A 162 -23.49 -5.52 -0.89
C ALA A 162 -22.38 -6.54 -1.18
N ALA A 163 -21.21 -6.08 -1.62
CA ALA A 163 -20.05 -6.95 -1.83
C ALA A 163 -19.50 -7.53 -0.53
N ALA A 164 -19.49 -6.74 0.56
CA ALA A 164 -19.05 -7.21 1.87
C ALA A 164 -19.99 -8.26 2.47
N GLU A 165 -21.31 -8.07 2.36
CA GLU A 165 -22.30 -9.05 2.85
C GLU A 165 -22.20 -10.36 2.05
N ALA A 166 -22.03 -10.28 0.73
CA ALA A 166 -21.84 -11.45 -0.12
C ALA A 166 -20.57 -12.25 0.25
N GLU A 167 -19.47 -11.55 0.54
CA GLU A 167 -18.25 -12.19 1.04
C GLU A 167 -18.45 -12.80 2.43
N ALA A 168 -19.18 -12.13 3.33
CA ALA A 168 -19.51 -12.65 4.64
C ALA A 168 -20.38 -13.92 4.57
N ASP A 169 -21.35 -13.96 3.66
CA ASP A 169 -22.19 -15.14 3.42
C ASP A 169 -21.36 -16.30 2.86
N ARG A 170 -20.46 -16.01 1.90
CA ARG A 170 -19.51 -16.99 1.35
C ARG A 170 -18.63 -17.59 2.46
N VAL A 171 -18.01 -16.74 3.28
CA VAL A 171 -17.16 -17.18 4.39
C VAL A 171 -17.95 -18.05 5.36
N THR A 172 -19.16 -17.63 5.73
CA THR A 172 -20.03 -18.38 6.64
C THR A 172 -20.30 -19.79 6.10
N GLY A 173 -20.70 -19.91 4.83
CA GLY A 173 -20.96 -21.22 4.21
C GLY A 173 -19.73 -22.12 4.15
N VAL A 174 -18.54 -21.57 3.86
CA VAL A 174 -17.29 -22.34 3.85
C VAL A 174 -16.91 -22.82 5.25
N VAL A 175 -17.01 -21.97 6.27
CA VAL A 175 -16.67 -22.34 7.65
C VAL A 175 -17.66 -23.37 8.21
N GLU A 176 -18.95 -23.19 7.94
CA GLU A 176 -19.98 -24.14 8.36
C GLU A 176 -19.76 -25.50 7.69
N ALA A 177 -19.46 -25.56 6.40
CA ALA A 177 -19.14 -26.81 5.72
C ALA A 177 -17.88 -27.49 6.27
N ALA A 178 -16.87 -26.72 6.68
CA ALA A 178 -15.60 -27.26 7.15
C ALA A 178 -15.60 -27.68 8.63
N SER A 179 -16.42 -27.03 9.47
CA SER A 179 -16.35 -27.17 10.93
C SER A 179 -17.71 -27.36 11.62
N GLY A 180 -18.82 -27.21 10.91
CA GLY A 180 -20.17 -27.21 11.47
C GLY A 180 -20.48 -25.97 12.33
N ARG A 181 -19.62 -24.95 12.33
CA ARG A 181 -19.80 -23.74 13.14
C ARG A 181 -20.25 -22.55 12.31
N THR A 182 -21.21 -21.82 12.87
CA THR A 182 -21.64 -20.50 12.39
C THR A 182 -21.00 -19.40 13.26
N PRO A 183 -20.91 -18.16 12.76
CA PRO A 183 -20.41 -17.05 13.56
C PRO A 183 -21.36 -16.76 14.73
N VAL A 184 -20.77 -16.48 15.89
CA VAL A 184 -21.43 -16.05 17.13
C VAL A 184 -22.05 -14.67 16.95
N SER A 185 -21.36 -13.78 16.23
CA SER A 185 -21.86 -12.45 15.89
C SER A 185 -21.43 -12.01 14.49
N ARG A 186 -22.26 -11.15 13.88
CA ARG A 186 -22.03 -10.50 12.59
C ARG A 186 -22.32 -9.01 12.75
N GLU A 187 -21.32 -8.17 12.54
CA GLU A 187 -21.47 -6.72 12.74
C GLU A 187 -20.57 -5.90 11.83
N ARG A 188 -20.96 -4.66 11.56
CA ARG A 188 -20.13 -3.73 10.78
C ARG A 188 -19.15 -3.04 11.72
N VAL A 189 -17.85 -3.11 11.39
CA VAL A 189 -16.76 -2.61 12.22
C VAL A 189 -15.82 -1.69 11.46
N ALA A 190 -15.08 -0.86 12.20
CA ALA A 190 -13.96 -0.13 11.65
C ALA A 190 -12.82 -1.10 11.30
N TYR A 191 -12.20 -0.90 10.13
CA TYR A 191 -11.09 -1.74 9.68
C TYR A 191 -10.14 -0.99 8.75
N GLY A 192 -8.85 -1.03 9.06
CA GLY A 192 -7.77 -0.42 8.28
C GLY A 192 -7.65 1.10 8.36
N TYR A 193 -8.73 1.81 8.72
CA TYR A 193 -8.76 3.26 8.92
C TYR A 193 -9.49 3.61 10.23
N PRO A 194 -8.87 4.39 11.14
CA PRO A 194 -9.45 4.71 12.44
C PRO A 194 -10.84 5.35 12.33
N GLY A 195 -11.82 4.77 13.02
CA GLY A 195 -13.19 5.28 13.07
C GLY A 195 -14.02 5.09 11.79
N MET A 196 -13.45 4.52 10.71
CA MET A 196 -14.18 4.25 9.47
C MET A 196 -14.74 2.84 9.45
N VAL A 197 -16.03 2.72 9.75
CA VAL A 197 -16.80 1.47 9.60
C VAL A 197 -16.82 1.05 8.14
N SER A 198 -16.14 -0.06 7.82
CA SER A 198 -15.86 -0.43 6.43
C SER A 198 -15.75 -1.93 6.16
N ALA A 199 -15.89 -2.77 7.18
CA ALA A 199 -15.90 -4.22 7.05
C ALA A 199 -17.03 -4.84 7.86
N ILE A 200 -17.41 -6.07 7.50
CA ILE A 200 -18.26 -6.94 8.32
C ILE A 200 -17.35 -7.88 9.09
N ARG A 201 -17.45 -7.88 10.41
CA ARG A 201 -16.80 -8.82 11.31
C ARG A 201 -17.68 -10.04 11.48
N LEU A 202 -17.13 -11.22 11.21
CA LEU A 202 -17.68 -12.52 11.59
C LEU A 202 -16.86 -13.04 12.76
N ASP A 203 -17.48 -13.08 13.93
CA ASP A 203 -16.87 -13.57 15.18
C ASP A 203 -17.16 -15.07 15.33
N TYR A 204 -16.13 -15.91 15.40
CA TYR A 204 -16.26 -17.36 15.61
C TYR A 204 -15.97 -17.80 17.06
N GLY A 205 -15.84 -16.83 17.96
CA GLY A 205 -15.62 -17.00 19.38
C GLY A 205 -14.16 -17.25 19.75
N THR A 206 -13.97 -17.48 21.04
CA THR A 206 -12.66 -17.78 21.63
C THR A 206 -12.37 -19.28 21.54
N ASN A 207 -11.17 -19.63 21.08
CA ASN A 207 -10.71 -21.01 21.02
C ASN A 207 -10.11 -21.49 22.37
N ALA A 208 -9.65 -22.73 22.41
CA ALA A 208 -9.06 -23.33 23.61
C ALA A 208 -7.78 -22.61 24.10
N ALA A 209 -7.07 -21.91 23.22
CA ALA A 209 -5.88 -21.13 23.54
C ALA A 209 -6.20 -19.74 24.14
N GLY A 210 -7.49 -19.39 24.27
CA GLY A 210 -7.94 -18.09 24.76
C GLY A 210 -7.93 -16.99 23.70
N ASP A 211 -7.74 -17.34 22.43
CA ASP A 211 -7.68 -16.37 21.34
C ASP A 211 -9.03 -16.27 20.63
N LEU A 212 -9.44 -15.04 20.33
CA LEU A 212 -10.67 -14.77 19.56
C LEU A 212 -10.38 -14.91 18.07
N VAL A 213 -11.14 -15.75 17.37
CA VAL A 213 -10.99 -16.01 15.93
C VAL A 213 -12.08 -15.25 15.17
N GLU A 214 -11.68 -14.38 14.26
CA GLU A 214 -12.59 -13.51 13.51
C GLU A 214 -12.24 -13.49 12.01
N VAL A 215 -13.20 -13.17 11.17
CA VAL A 215 -12.97 -12.84 9.76
C VAL A 215 -13.51 -11.45 9.47
N LEU A 216 -12.70 -10.62 8.81
CA LEU A 216 -13.05 -9.26 8.42
C LEU A 216 -13.35 -9.25 6.91
N CYS A 217 -14.62 -9.09 6.57
CA CYS A 217 -15.14 -9.17 5.21
C CYS A 217 -15.31 -7.77 4.60
N ARG A 218 -14.65 -7.57 3.46
CA ARG A 218 -14.84 -6.46 2.50
C ARG A 218 -15.19 -7.10 1.15
N ARG A 219 -14.66 -6.58 0.04
CA ARG A 219 -14.65 -7.32 -1.25
C ARG A 219 -13.84 -8.62 -1.19
N THR A 220 -12.98 -8.74 -0.19
CA THR A 220 -12.22 -9.95 0.18
C THR A 220 -12.27 -10.10 1.69
N SER A 221 -11.98 -11.30 2.19
CA SER A 221 -11.85 -11.58 3.61
C SER A 221 -10.39 -11.53 4.05
N ASP A 222 -10.17 -11.06 5.28
CA ASP A 222 -8.91 -11.16 6.01
C ASP A 222 -9.16 -11.95 7.30
N LEU A 223 -8.31 -12.94 7.60
CA LEU A 223 -8.41 -13.72 8.83
C LEU A 223 -7.77 -12.96 9.98
N ALA A 224 -8.43 -12.93 11.13
CA ALA A 224 -7.94 -12.24 12.31
C ALA A 224 -7.94 -13.15 13.53
N VAL A 225 -6.92 -12.97 14.38
CA VAL A 225 -6.84 -13.58 15.71
C VAL A 225 -6.57 -12.47 16.71
N THR A 226 -7.40 -12.32 17.74
CA THR A 226 -7.13 -11.41 18.85
C THR A 226 -6.58 -12.22 20.02
N ARG A 227 -5.32 -11.93 20.36
CA ARG A 227 -4.57 -12.58 21.44
C ARG A 227 -4.06 -11.51 22.38
N GLU A 228 -4.31 -11.70 23.68
CA GLU A 228 -3.83 -10.79 24.74
C GLU A 228 -4.24 -9.32 24.48
N GLY A 229 -5.45 -9.11 23.97
CA GLY A 229 -6.00 -7.78 23.66
C GLY A 229 -5.47 -7.14 22.38
N ARG A 230 -4.58 -7.80 21.63
CA ARG A 230 -4.05 -7.31 20.35
C ARG A 230 -4.57 -8.15 19.19
N ARG A 231 -5.08 -7.48 18.14
CA ARG A 231 -5.51 -8.15 16.90
C ARG A 231 -4.32 -8.38 15.96
N TRP A 232 -4.29 -9.58 15.37
CA TRP A 232 -3.30 -10.03 14.42
C TRP A 232 -4.01 -10.42 13.12
N LEU A 233 -3.54 -9.89 11.99
CA LEU A 233 -4.18 -10.02 10.70
C LEU A 233 -3.37 -10.90 9.74
N ARG A 234 -4.10 -11.72 9.00
CA ARG A 234 -3.61 -12.48 7.87
C ARG A 234 -4.38 -12.05 6.63
N GLN A 235 -3.79 -11.11 5.91
CA GLN A 235 -4.37 -10.58 4.69
C GLN A 235 -4.37 -11.63 3.58
N ASN A 236 -5.46 -11.68 2.83
CA ASN A 236 -5.54 -12.55 1.67
C ASN A 236 -4.66 -12.02 0.53
N ARG A 237 -3.53 -12.69 0.28
CA ARG A 237 -2.68 -12.44 -0.91
C ARG A 237 -2.98 -13.51 -1.96
N LYS A 238 -2.85 -13.21 -3.26
CA LYS A 238 -3.10 -14.12 -4.42
C LYS A 238 -2.58 -15.57 -4.32
N ARG A 239 -1.63 -15.87 -3.42
CA ARG A 239 -1.04 -17.21 -3.19
C ARG A 239 -1.34 -17.81 -1.80
N SER A 240 -2.17 -17.15 -1.01
CA SER A 240 -2.57 -17.61 0.33
C SER A 240 -3.77 -18.54 0.19
N ALA A 241 -3.84 -19.57 1.04
CA ALA A 241 -5.07 -20.35 1.15
C ALA A 241 -6.21 -19.47 1.68
N ASP A 242 -7.44 -19.79 1.28
CA ASP A 242 -8.66 -19.04 1.62
C ASP A 242 -8.76 -18.84 3.15
N PRO A 243 -8.88 -17.59 3.63
CA PRO A 243 -9.13 -17.28 5.04
C PRO A 243 -10.24 -18.11 5.67
N ALA A 244 -11.34 -18.35 4.94
CA ALA A 244 -12.49 -19.09 5.46
C ALA A 244 -12.12 -20.54 5.83
N GLY A 245 -11.35 -21.23 4.99
CA GLY A 245 -10.90 -22.59 5.28
C GLY A 245 -9.93 -22.68 6.47
N GLN A 246 -9.26 -21.59 6.82
CA GLN A 246 -8.30 -21.52 7.93
C GLN A 246 -8.97 -21.27 9.28
N VAL A 247 -10.21 -20.74 9.32
CA VAL A 247 -10.96 -20.54 10.57
C VAL A 247 -11.09 -21.87 11.31
N ALA A 248 -11.48 -22.94 10.60
CA ALA A 248 -11.66 -24.27 11.17
C ALA A 248 -10.38 -24.79 11.85
N TRP A 249 -9.20 -24.46 11.31
CA TRP A 249 -7.91 -24.87 11.89
C TRP A 249 -7.61 -24.16 13.20
N LEU A 250 -8.03 -22.90 13.34
CA LEU A 250 -7.76 -22.07 14.51
C LEU A 250 -8.79 -22.23 15.62
N LEU A 251 -9.89 -22.93 15.36
CA LEU A 251 -10.86 -23.31 16.38
C LEU A 251 -10.42 -24.54 17.19
N GLY A 252 -9.44 -25.29 16.69
CA GLY A 252 -8.80 -26.40 17.40
C GLY A 252 -7.48 -25.98 18.07
N ASP A 253 -6.69 -26.98 18.46
CA ASP A 253 -5.40 -26.78 19.12
C ASP A 253 -4.32 -26.30 18.13
N TYR A 254 -3.51 -25.33 18.57
CA TYR A 254 -2.30 -24.91 17.87
C TYR A 254 -1.24 -24.43 18.85
N GLU A 255 0.00 -24.39 18.36
CA GLU A 255 1.13 -23.82 19.06
C GLU A 255 1.42 -22.40 18.56
N VAL A 256 1.87 -21.54 19.48
CA VAL A 256 2.20 -20.15 19.19
C VAL A 256 3.71 -19.98 19.15
N ALA A 257 4.22 -19.47 18.03
CA ALA A 257 5.57 -18.97 17.92
C ALA A 257 5.51 -17.45 17.66
N HIS A 258 5.77 -16.67 18.72
CA HIS A 258 5.94 -15.23 18.57
C HIS A 258 7.31 -14.93 17.97
N VAL A 259 7.34 -14.11 16.93
CA VAL A 259 8.60 -13.65 16.32
C VAL A 259 8.65 -12.14 16.50
N PRO A 260 9.32 -11.64 17.56
CA PRO A 260 9.52 -10.20 17.71
C PRO A 260 10.29 -9.65 16.51
N ASN A 261 9.90 -8.47 16.03
CA ASN A 261 10.59 -7.88 14.89
C ASN A 261 11.95 -7.31 15.33
N THR A 262 13.00 -7.58 14.55
CA THR A 262 14.35 -7.03 14.73
C THR A 262 14.68 -5.92 13.71
N GLY A 263 13.69 -5.40 12.98
CA GLY A 263 13.82 -4.34 11.96
C GLY A 263 12.54 -3.52 11.73
N ALA A 264 12.50 -2.76 10.62
CA ALA A 264 11.47 -1.75 10.30
C ALA A 264 10.08 -2.30 9.86
N GLY A 265 9.70 -3.51 10.28
CA GLY A 265 8.41 -4.12 9.94
C GLY A 265 7.52 -4.37 11.15
N PHE A 266 6.33 -4.92 10.93
CA PHE A 266 5.38 -5.25 11.99
C PHE A 266 5.81 -6.46 12.83
N ASP A 267 5.34 -6.51 14.08
CA ASP A 267 5.41 -7.72 14.88
C ASP A 267 4.72 -8.86 14.15
N ARG A 268 5.24 -10.07 14.33
CA ARG A 268 4.72 -11.27 13.66
C ARG A 268 4.31 -12.33 14.67
N LEU A 269 3.13 -12.88 14.42
CA LEU A 269 2.59 -14.03 15.12
C LEU A 269 2.57 -15.21 14.13
N THR A 270 3.22 -16.31 14.48
CA THR A 270 3.14 -17.55 13.73
C THR A 270 2.36 -18.58 14.54
N LEU A 271 1.29 -19.11 13.95
CA LEU A 271 0.47 -20.17 14.54
C LEU A 271 0.75 -21.48 13.81
N GLN A 272 1.07 -22.52 14.58
CA GLN A 272 1.35 -23.85 14.07
C GLN A 272 0.24 -24.80 14.48
N VAL A 273 -0.62 -25.14 13.52
CA VAL A 273 -1.66 -26.17 13.69
C VAL A 273 -1.05 -27.52 13.31
N PRO A 274 -1.23 -28.60 14.10
CA PRO A 274 -0.73 -29.93 13.78
C PRO A 274 -1.17 -30.39 12.38
N GLY A 275 -0.21 -30.88 11.57
CA GLY A 275 -0.49 -31.36 10.21
C GLY A 275 -0.73 -30.28 9.15
N GLN A 276 -0.67 -28.99 9.51
CA GLN A 276 -0.85 -27.87 8.59
C GLN A 276 0.44 -27.05 8.40
N ARG A 277 0.47 -26.25 7.34
CA ARG A 277 1.55 -25.26 7.16
C ARG A 277 1.40 -24.13 8.19
N PRO A 278 2.51 -23.56 8.69
CA PRO A 278 2.45 -22.45 9.63
C PRO A 278 1.67 -21.26 9.06
N LEU A 279 0.75 -20.73 9.84
CA LEU A 279 -0.02 -19.54 9.51
C LEU A 279 0.71 -18.32 10.07
N ARG A 280 1.00 -17.35 9.20
CA ARG A 280 1.70 -16.12 9.58
C ARG A 280 0.72 -14.95 9.60
N PHE A 281 0.74 -14.21 10.70
CA PHE A 281 -0.04 -13.02 10.93
C PHE A 281 0.92 -11.86 11.21
N ASN A 282 0.50 -10.67 10.78
CA ASN A 282 1.13 -9.42 11.16
C ASN A 282 0.23 -8.75 12.20
N ALA A 283 0.81 -7.99 13.13
CA ALA A 283 0.00 -7.15 13.99
C ALA A 283 -0.92 -6.26 13.13
N GLU A 284 -2.19 -6.11 13.54
CA GLU A 284 -3.00 -5.00 13.03
C GLU A 284 -2.26 -3.70 13.36
N GLU A 285 -2.09 -2.85 12.35
CA GLU A 285 -1.47 -1.55 12.57
C GLU A 285 -2.44 -0.71 13.40
N PRO A 286 -2.06 -0.24 14.60
CA PRO A 286 -2.68 0.96 15.13
C PRO A 286 -2.36 2.08 14.14
N ASP A 287 -3.39 2.53 13.43
CA ASP A 287 -3.48 3.76 12.64
C ASP A 287 -2.22 4.16 11.84
N ARG A 288 -2.14 3.72 10.57
CA ARG A 288 -1.25 4.27 9.51
C ARG A 288 -1.28 5.80 9.37
N PHE A 289 -2.27 6.42 10.01
CA PHE A 289 -2.67 7.80 9.90
C PHE A 289 -3.07 8.39 11.26
N ALA A 290 -2.64 7.79 12.39
CA ALA A 290 -2.87 8.40 13.69
C ALA A 290 -2.08 9.70 13.74
N VAL A 291 -2.79 10.82 13.89
CA VAL A 291 -2.17 12.06 14.34
C VAL A 291 -1.58 11.74 15.70
N ALA A 292 -0.28 11.97 15.89
CA ALA A 292 0.33 11.87 17.20
C ALA A 292 -0.48 12.76 18.17
N ALA A 293 -1.07 12.15 19.19
CA ALA A 293 -1.79 12.86 20.24
C ALA A 293 -0.84 13.74 21.06
#